data_AF-A0A2R4WIM6-F1
#
_entry.id   AF-A0A2R4WIM6-F1
#
_cell.length_a   1.000
_cell.length_b   1.000
_cell.length_c   1.000
_cell.angle_alpha   90.00
_cell.angle_beta   90.00
_cell.angle_gamma   90.00
#
_symmetry.space_group_name_H-M   'P 1'
#
loop_
_entity.id
_entity.type
_entity.pdbx_description
1 polymer ?
#
loop_
_entity_poly.entity_id
_entity_poly.type
_entity_poly.pdbx_seq_one_letter_code
_entity_poly.pdbx_strand_id
1 'polypeptide(L)'
;MNRPTTVGPTDDTPPSQSAGRGPGRGPGLRLGLFAPFALLLLLALVWSAGWFWLRGRAEGEIDAWFTREAQAGRQWTCADRSLTGFPFRFELRCTQLGFARSDVRFTTGPLVAVAQVYQPRHVILEATGPFRVQQGGLDADVTWSQLEASLHVTGDGFQRASLVANGLKGAVTGADPSPIDFTVGHLELHARPTPGRFATDGAVDLSARVLQAGLPLLDPVLGGPEPADIALDATVTRAAGLRTRTLAQELERWREAGGAVEIASLAAEKGSRRLRAQGVLALDDEHRPTGQLDVRTAGLEQVIAPLISEQIGARLGGDGAALIGNIVGQFLGGRRKEPAPGQGAPDPQGRPGEPPLKVLPTVRLTGGRVVVGPFAVPNVRLQPLY
;
A
#
# COMPACT_ATOMS: atom_id res chain seq x y z
N MET A 1 25.70 -29.22 120.37
CA MET A 1 25.93 -28.54 121.66
C MET A 1 26.09 -27.05 121.40
N ASN A 2 25.66 -26.19 122.33
CA ASN A 2 25.99 -24.76 122.52
C ASN A 2 25.67 -23.72 121.42
N ARG A 3 24.88 -22.70 121.84
CA ARG A 3 24.81 -21.30 121.36
C ARG A 3 26.04 -20.50 121.94
N PRO A 4 26.20 -19.15 121.80
CA PRO A 4 25.50 -18.12 120.99
C PRO A 4 26.53 -17.40 120.05
N THR A 5 26.39 -16.18 119.49
CA THR A 5 25.36 -15.09 119.54
C THR A 5 25.12 -14.58 118.08
N THR A 6 24.84 -13.34 117.64
CA THR A 6 24.78 -11.96 118.19
C THR A 6 23.57 -11.22 117.57
N VAL A 7 23.21 -10.01 118.05
CA VAL A 7 22.02 -9.24 117.62
C VAL A 7 22.41 -7.81 117.20
N GLY A 8 21.72 -7.24 116.20
CA GLY A 8 21.80 -5.83 115.81
C GLY A 8 20.92 -5.52 114.57
N PRO A 9 19.94 -4.58 114.64
CA PRO A 9 18.96 -4.37 113.56
C PRO A 9 18.98 -2.95 112.92
N THR A 10 18.30 -2.79 111.79
CA THR A 10 17.42 -1.63 111.51
C THR A 10 16.49 -1.92 110.32
N ASP A 11 15.36 -1.24 110.27
CA ASP A 11 14.35 -1.33 109.22
C ASP A 11 14.75 -0.62 107.91
N ASP A 12 14.19 -1.03 106.77
CA ASP A 12 13.15 -0.22 106.11
C ASP A 12 12.41 -0.99 105.00
N THR A 13 11.21 -0.55 104.61
CA THR A 13 10.34 -1.23 103.62
C THR A 13 10.08 -0.37 102.35
N PRO A 14 9.34 -0.87 101.35
CA PRO A 14 9.83 -1.15 100.00
C PRO A 14 9.71 0.05 99.03
N PRO A 15 10.11 -0.12 97.74
CA PRO A 15 9.03 -0.35 96.77
C PRO A 15 9.35 -1.28 95.58
N SER A 16 8.40 -2.19 95.31
CA SER A 16 7.73 -2.46 94.02
C SER A 16 8.49 -2.71 92.70
N GLN A 17 7.85 -3.52 91.86
CA GLN A 17 7.95 -3.59 90.38
C GLN A 17 9.21 -4.25 89.78
N SER A 18 9.00 -5.49 89.33
CA SER A 18 9.90 -6.24 88.46
C SER A 18 10.06 -5.55 87.10
N ALA A 19 11.30 -5.37 86.65
CA ALA A 19 11.65 -4.60 85.45
C ALA A 19 11.37 -5.38 84.13
N GLY A 20 10.11 -5.52 83.76
CA GLY A 20 9.69 -6.03 82.45
C GLY A 20 9.99 -5.04 81.32
N ARG A 21 11.22 -5.01 80.81
CA ARG A 21 11.65 -4.07 79.75
C ARG A 21 12.18 -4.78 78.50
N GLY A 22 11.28 -5.45 77.77
CA GLY A 22 11.57 -5.89 76.41
C GLY A 22 11.87 -4.70 75.48
N PRO A 23 12.70 -4.87 74.44
CA PRO A 23 13.02 -3.80 73.49
C PRO A 23 11.81 -3.50 72.61
N GLY A 24 10.94 -2.60 73.09
CA GLY A 24 9.83 -2.07 72.31
C GLY A 24 10.36 -1.39 71.05
N ARG A 25 10.17 -2.05 69.90
CA ARG A 25 10.54 -1.51 68.58
C ARG A 25 9.95 -0.10 68.46
N GLY A 26 10.82 0.90 68.27
CA GLY A 26 10.37 2.23 67.85
C GLY A 26 9.53 2.13 66.56
N PRO A 27 8.70 3.13 66.26
CA PRO A 27 7.79 3.09 65.11
C PRO A 27 8.58 3.13 63.80
N GLY A 28 9.07 1.97 63.38
CA GLY A 28 9.71 1.76 62.09
C GLY A 28 8.73 2.23 61.01
N LEU A 29 9.12 3.28 60.28
CA LEU A 29 8.24 3.90 59.30
C LEU A 29 7.71 2.82 58.37
N ARG A 30 6.44 2.90 58.00
CA ARG A 30 5.82 2.04 56.97
C ARG A 30 6.35 2.37 55.56
N LEU A 31 7.61 2.79 55.45
CA LEU A 31 8.30 3.24 54.25
C LEU A 31 8.39 2.11 53.21
N GLY A 32 8.50 0.85 53.65
CA GLY A 32 8.42 -0.32 52.76
C GLY A 32 7.05 -0.50 52.08
N LEU A 33 5.96 0.04 52.65
CA LEU A 33 4.64 0.06 52.01
C LEU A 33 4.55 1.16 50.93
N PHE A 34 5.26 2.28 51.13
CA PHE A 34 5.29 3.40 50.19
C PHE A 34 6.39 3.28 49.13
N ALA A 35 7.43 2.49 49.37
CA ALA A 35 8.53 2.21 48.43
C ALA A 35 8.07 1.81 47.01
N PRO A 36 7.11 0.89 46.80
CA PRO A 36 6.63 0.58 45.44
C PRO A 36 5.92 1.77 44.78
N PHE A 37 5.19 2.60 45.53
CA PHE A 37 4.54 3.80 44.99
C PHE A 37 5.55 4.89 44.65
N ALA A 38 6.58 5.07 45.48
CA ALA A 38 7.67 6.01 45.22
C ALA A 38 8.51 5.59 44.00
N LEU A 39 8.77 4.29 43.84
CA LEU A 39 9.43 3.73 42.65
C LEU A 39 8.57 3.91 41.40
N LEU A 40 7.27 3.64 41.46
CA LEU A 40 6.34 3.84 40.35
C LEU A 40 6.22 5.32 39.95
N LEU A 41 6.20 6.24 40.93
CA LEU A 41 6.23 7.68 40.69
C LEU A 41 7.54 8.10 40.00
N LEU A 42 8.69 7.60 40.47
CA LEU A 42 9.98 7.88 39.85
C LEU A 42 10.05 7.35 38.41
N LEU A 43 9.55 6.14 38.16
CA LEU A 43 9.45 5.57 36.81
C LEU A 43 8.53 6.40 35.91
N ALA A 44 7.39 6.87 36.42
CA ALA A 44 6.48 7.73 35.68
C ALA A 44 7.10 9.11 35.34
N LEU A 45 7.87 9.70 36.26
CA LEU A 45 8.59 10.96 36.04
C LEU A 45 9.71 10.79 35.00
N VAL A 46 10.52 9.73 35.10
CA VAL A 46 11.57 9.40 34.13
C VAL A 46 10.98 9.11 32.75
N TRP A 47 9.89 8.34 32.67
CA TRP A 47 9.19 8.10 31.41
C TRP A 47 8.63 9.38 30.80
N SER A 48 8.05 10.27 31.62
CA SER A 48 7.52 11.55 31.15
C SER A 48 8.63 12.44 30.57
N ALA A 49 9.73 12.61 31.30
CA ALA A 49 10.89 13.36 30.81
C ALA A 49 11.46 12.76 29.51
N GLY A 50 11.59 11.44 29.44
CA GLY A 50 12.03 10.71 28.23
C GLY A 50 11.09 10.89 27.05
N TRP A 51 9.77 10.84 27.25
CA TRP A 51 8.78 11.04 26.19
C TRP A 51 8.80 12.46 25.64
N PHE A 52 8.87 13.50 26.49
CA PHE A 52 8.98 14.89 26.03
C PHE A 52 10.30 15.16 25.31
N TRP A 53 11.41 14.56 25.74
CA TRP A 53 12.68 14.64 25.02
C TRP A 53 12.62 13.95 23.64
N LEU A 54 12.05 12.75 23.56
CA LEU A 54 11.84 12.05 22.28
C LEU A 54 10.88 12.80 21.35
N ARG A 55 9.83 13.45 21.89
CA ARG A 55 8.92 14.31 21.11
C ARG A 55 9.69 15.44 20.43
N GLY A 56 10.49 16.21 21.18
CA GLY A 56 11.29 17.29 20.60
C GLY A 56 12.35 16.79 19.61
N ARG A 57 12.94 15.61 19.88
CA ARG A 57 13.85 14.91 18.95
C ARG A 57 13.16 14.55 17.63
N ALA A 58 11.89 14.15 17.67
CA ALA A 58 11.08 13.81 16.50
C ALA A 58 10.59 15.04 15.72
N GLU A 59 10.15 16.11 16.40
CA GLU A 59 9.80 17.39 15.77
C GLU A 59 10.98 17.93 14.94
N GLY A 60 12.19 17.91 15.49
CA GLY A 60 13.40 18.32 14.78
C GLY A 60 13.79 17.44 13.57
N GLU A 61 13.53 16.12 13.59
CA GLU A 61 13.76 15.27 12.41
C GLU A 61 12.72 15.51 11.30
N ILE A 62 11.48 15.84 11.66
CA ILE A 62 10.43 16.21 10.70
C ILE A 62 10.80 17.53 10.02
N ASP A 63 11.25 18.54 10.78
CA ASP A 63 11.71 19.82 10.22
C ASP A 63 12.97 19.67 9.35
N ALA A 64 13.91 18.83 9.77
CA ALA A 64 15.07 18.47 8.94
C ALA A 64 14.65 17.72 7.67
N TRP A 65 13.60 16.88 7.71
CA TRP A 65 13.08 16.21 6.52
C TRP A 65 12.39 17.18 5.56
N PHE A 66 11.50 18.06 6.05
CA PHE A 66 10.86 19.10 5.25
C PHE A 66 11.91 20.00 4.56
N THR A 67 12.99 20.33 5.27
CA THR A 67 14.11 21.13 4.73
C THR A 67 14.86 20.38 3.61
N ARG A 68 15.15 19.09 3.78
CA ARG A 68 15.80 18.25 2.77
C ARG A 68 14.93 18.07 1.52
N GLU A 69 13.62 17.92 1.69
CA GLU A 69 12.66 17.83 0.59
C GLU A 69 12.60 19.15 -0.19
N ALA A 70 12.53 20.30 0.50
CA ALA A 70 12.49 21.62 -0.12
C ALA A 70 13.76 21.92 -0.93
N GLN A 71 14.95 21.57 -0.41
CA GLN A 71 16.22 21.63 -1.14
C GLN A 71 16.23 20.76 -2.41
N ALA A 72 15.46 19.67 -2.42
CA ALA A 72 15.29 18.78 -3.56
C ALA A 72 14.03 19.10 -4.41
N GLY A 73 13.50 20.33 -4.31
CA GLY A 73 12.40 20.84 -5.15
C GLY A 73 11.00 20.37 -4.74
N ARG A 74 10.83 19.82 -3.54
CA ARG A 74 9.54 19.30 -3.03
C ARG A 74 9.12 20.03 -1.76
N GLN A 75 8.09 20.86 -1.87
CA GLN A 75 7.55 21.62 -0.75
C GLN A 75 6.44 20.80 -0.09
N TRP A 76 6.61 20.46 1.19
CA TRP A 76 5.58 19.84 2.03
C TRP A 76 5.06 20.84 3.06
N THR A 77 3.76 20.90 3.27
CA THR A 77 3.12 21.77 4.27
C THR A 77 2.13 20.98 5.13
N CYS A 78 2.27 21.07 6.45
CA CYS A 78 1.34 20.47 7.42
C CYS A 78 0.72 21.63 8.21
N ALA A 79 -0.52 21.98 7.89
CA ALA A 79 -1.23 23.07 8.56
C ALA A 79 -1.56 22.67 10.02
N ASP A 80 -1.46 23.64 10.94
CA ASP A 80 -1.72 23.49 12.39
C ASP A 80 -1.00 22.28 13.03
N ARG A 81 0.24 22.02 12.58
CA ARG A 81 1.04 20.86 12.97
C ARG A 81 1.16 20.72 14.49
N SER A 82 0.73 19.57 15.01
CA SER A 82 0.93 19.20 16.41
C SER A 82 1.43 17.76 16.55
N LEU A 83 2.31 17.50 17.54
CA LEU A 83 2.79 16.16 17.86
C LEU A 83 2.35 15.79 19.28
N THR A 84 1.56 14.72 19.41
CA THR A 84 0.93 14.29 20.68
C THR A 84 1.14 12.78 20.90
N GLY A 85 0.35 12.11 21.74
CA GLY A 85 0.41 10.65 21.92
C GLY A 85 1.00 10.10 23.23
N PHE A 86 1.29 10.97 24.21
CA PHE A 86 1.73 10.53 25.55
C PHE A 86 0.75 9.49 26.15
N PRO A 87 1.23 8.38 26.75
CA PRO A 87 2.63 8.08 27.07
C PRO A 87 3.37 7.23 26.01
N PHE A 88 2.66 6.57 25.09
CA PHE A 88 3.20 5.38 24.39
C PHE A 88 3.29 5.50 22.87
N ARG A 89 2.76 6.57 22.26
CA ARG A 89 2.88 6.84 20.83
C ARG A 89 3.39 8.27 20.57
N PHE A 90 3.73 8.53 19.32
CA PHE A 90 3.80 9.86 18.72
C PHE A 90 2.68 9.96 17.69
N GLU A 91 1.91 11.04 17.77
CA GLU A 91 0.72 11.25 16.92
C GLU A 91 0.80 12.66 16.33
N LEU A 92 1.26 12.71 15.08
CA LEU A 92 1.40 13.91 14.27
C LEU A 92 0.06 14.23 13.61
N ARG A 93 -0.51 15.41 13.88
CA ARG A 93 -1.76 15.87 13.27
C ARG A 93 -1.52 17.10 12.40
N CYS A 94 -2.19 17.13 11.24
CA CYS A 94 -2.32 18.29 10.36
C CYS A 94 -3.81 18.56 10.10
N THR A 95 -4.25 19.82 10.06
CA THR A 95 -5.61 20.18 9.58
C THR A 95 -5.72 20.08 8.07
N GLN A 96 -4.61 20.23 7.35
CA GLN A 96 -4.45 20.02 5.92
C GLN A 96 -3.00 19.60 5.64
N LEU A 97 -2.77 18.63 4.76
CA LEU A 97 -1.44 18.33 4.20
C LEU A 97 -1.38 18.81 2.75
N GLY A 98 -0.40 19.64 2.42
CA GLY A 98 -0.12 20.12 1.07
C GLY A 98 1.23 19.66 0.54
N PHE A 99 1.31 19.53 -0.79
CA PHE A 99 2.52 19.19 -1.54
C PHE A 99 2.63 20.04 -2.81
N ALA A 100 3.83 20.48 -3.15
CA ALA A 100 4.13 21.09 -4.44
C ALA A 100 5.52 20.71 -4.97
N ARG A 101 5.56 20.35 -6.25
CA ARG A 101 6.73 20.15 -7.11
C ARG A 101 6.51 20.92 -8.43
N SER A 102 7.49 20.93 -9.33
CA SER A 102 7.42 21.66 -10.60
C SER A 102 6.33 21.19 -11.58
N ASP A 103 5.91 19.93 -11.47
CA ASP A 103 4.99 19.22 -12.35
C ASP A 103 3.63 18.90 -11.70
N VAL A 104 3.56 18.86 -10.37
CA VAL A 104 2.39 18.45 -9.60
C VAL A 104 2.23 19.23 -8.29
N ARG A 105 0.98 19.57 -7.95
CA ARG A 105 0.56 20.12 -6.66
C ARG A 105 -0.61 19.29 -6.14
N PHE A 106 -0.66 19.05 -4.83
CA PHE A 106 -1.87 18.50 -4.21
C PHE A 106 -2.12 19.03 -2.79
N THR A 107 -3.36 18.91 -2.34
CA THR A 107 -3.78 19.12 -0.95
C THR A 107 -4.75 18.04 -0.52
N THR A 108 -4.58 17.46 0.67
CA THR A 108 -5.58 16.61 1.34
C THR A 108 -6.07 17.29 2.62
N GLY A 109 -7.29 16.95 3.05
CA GLY A 109 -7.87 17.37 4.32
C GLY A 109 -7.13 16.82 5.56
N PRO A 110 -7.80 16.82 6.74
CA PRO A 110 -7.17 16.43 8.00
C PRO A 110 -6.47 15.07 7.94
N LEU A 111 -5.27 15.02 8.52
CA LEU A 111 -4.35 13.88 8.45
C LEU A 111 -3.74 13.62 9.82
N VAL A 112 -3.64 12.34 10.18
CA VAL A 112 -3.05 11.85 11.42
C VAL A 112 -2.01 10.77 11.10
N ALA A 113 -0.77 10.95 11.53
CA ALA A 113 0.28 9.93 11.42
C ALA A 113 0.76 9.48 12.80
N VAL A 114 0.69 8.18 13.06
CA VAL A 114 0.94 7.53 14.35
C VAL A 114 2.17 6.62 14.25
N ALA A 115 3.09 6.74 15.20
CA ALA A 115 4.19 5.79 15.41
C ALA A 115 4.28 5.43 16.89
N GLN A 116 4.53 4.16 17.23
CA GLN A 116 4.68 3.74 18.63
C GLN A 116 6.07 4.11 19.16
N VAL A 117 6.18 4.54 20.42
CA VAL A 117 7.48 4.91 21.05
C VAL A 117 8.49 3.76 21.01
N TYR A 118 8.00 2.52 21.11
CA TYR A 118 8.78 1.28 21.07
C TYR A 118 8.93 0.67 19.66
N GLN A 119 8.24 1.21 18.63
CA GLN A 119 8.36 0.83 17.22
C GLN A 119 8.33 2.07 16.30
N PRO A 120 9.25 3.04 16.46
CA PRO A 120 9.18 4.33 15.78
C PRO A 120 9.41 4.27 14.26
N ARG A 121 9.79 3.09 13.73
CA ARG A 121 9.93 2.83 12.29
C ARG A 121 8.66 2.24 11.64
N HIS A 122 7.63 1.95 12.43
CA HIS A 122 6.30 1.60 11.92
C HIS A 122 5.42 2.84 12.04
N VAL A 123 5.03 3.42 10.90
CA VAL A 123 4.15 4.58 10.82
C VAL A 123 2.83 4.15 10.19
N ILE A 124 1.72 4.46 10.84
CA ILE A 124 0.37 4.36 10.27
C ILE A 124 -0.11 5.79 10.00
N LEU A 125 -0.80 6.02 8.90
CA LEU A 125 -1.27 7.32 8.44
C LEU A 125 -2.74 7.19 8.04
N GLU A 126 -3.61 7.93 8.73
CA GLU A 126 -5.01 8.10 8.38
C GLU A 126 -5.19 9.49 7.74
N ALA A 127 -5.95 9.56 6.65
CA ALA A 127 -6.27 10.83 5.99
C ALA A 127 -7.75 10.93 5.66
N THR A 128 -8.27 12.16 5.66
CA THR A 128 -9.64 12.48 5.28
C THR A 128 -9.67 13.43 4.09
N GLY A 129 -10.70 13.30 3.25
CA GLY A 129 -10.89 14.15 2.08
C GLY A 129 -11.32 15.59 2.42
N PRO A 130 -11.40 16.48 1.42
CA PRO A 130 -11.11 16.22 0.00
C PRO A 130 -9.61 16.16 -0.27
N PHE A 131 -9.24 15.37 -1.28
CA PHE A 131 -7.96 15.45 -1.97
C PHE A 131 -8.15 16.22 -3.27
N ARG A 132 -7.30 17.21 -3.52
CA ARG A 132 -7.23 17.94 -4.78
C ARG A 132 -5.85 17.78 -5.36
N VAL A 133 -5.76 17.48 -6.65
CA VAL A 133 -4.49 17.37 -7.37
C VAL A 133 -4.53 18.15 -8.67
N GLN A 134 -3.40 18.76 -8.99
CA GLN A 134 -3.12 19.54 -10.18
C GLN A 134 -1.83 19.01 -10.80
N GLN A 135 -1.89 18.44 -12.00
CA GLN A 135 -0.74 17.86 -12.68
C GLN A 135 -0.86 18.01 -14.20
N GLY A 136 0.11 18.67 -14.84
CA GLY A 136 0.21 18.73 -16.30
C GLY A 136 -0.98 19.37 -17.04
N GLY A 137 -1.80 20.19 -16.37
CA GLY A 137 -3.05 20.74 -16.92
C GLY A 137 -4.30 19.91 -16.64
N LEU A 138 -4.17 18.82 -15.88
CA LEU A 138 -5.29 18.07 -15.30
C LEU A 138 -5.53 18.54 -13.87
N ASP A 139 -6.81 18.77 -13.55
CA ASP A 139 -7.31 19.02 -12.19
C ASP A 139 -8.23 17.85 -11.77
N ALA A 140 -8.13 17.40 -10.53
CA ALA A 140 -9.06 16.41 -9.97
C ALA A 140 -9.38 16.64 -8.48
N ASP A 141 -10.67 16.61 -8.15
CA ASP A 141 -11.20 16.53 -6.77
C ASP A 141 -11.59 15.07 -6.48
N VAL A 142 -11.08 14.51 -5.39
CA VAL A 142 -11.30 13.12 -4.95
C VAL A 142 -11.70 13.08 -3.49
N THR A 143 -12.64 12.20 -3.14
CA THR A 143 -13.12 11.96 -1.77
C THR A 143 -13.23 10.46 -1.52
N TRP A 144 -13.20 10.07 -0.24
CA TRP A 144 -13.30 8.68 0.24
C TRP A 144 -14.00 8.66 1.61
N SER A 145 -14.46 7.48 2.06
CA SER A 145 -15.02 7.30 3.40
C SER A 145 -13.94 6.98 4.46
N GLN A 146 -12.88 6.28 4.06
CA GLN A 146 -11.70 5.95 4.87
C GLN A 146 -10.48 5.85 3.97
N LEU A 147 -9.32 6.33 4.45
CA LEU A 147 -8.01 6.04 3.85
C LEU A 147 -7.01 5.82 4.99
N GLU A 148 -6.40 4.65 5.00
CA GLU A 148 -5.29 4.27 5.87
C GLU A 148 -4.08 3.88 5.01
N ALA A 149 -2.88 4.29 5.40
CA ALA A 149 -1.63 3.79 4.85
C ALA A 149 -0.68 3.39 5.98
N SER A 150 0.16 2.38 5.76
CA SER A 150 1.18 1.97 6.72
C SER A 150 2.53 1.76 6.04
N LEU A 151 3.60 2.19 6.71
CA LEU A 151 4.98 2.04 6.25
C LEU A 151 5.84 1.51 7.40
N HIS A 152 6.47 0.36 7.19
CA HIS A 152 7.44 -0.21 8.13
C HIS A 152 8.86 -0.13 7.52
N VAL A 153 9.76 0.57 8.20
CA VAL A 153 11.12 0.89 7.73
C VAL A 153 12.17 0.06 8.51
N THR A 154 13.24 -0.37 7.85
CA THR A 154 14.36 -1.11 8.48
C THR A 154 15.65 -0.29 8.46
N GLY A 155 16.83 -0.90 8.63
CA GLY A 155 18.10 -0.21 8.41
C GLY A 155 18.41 0.00 6.92
N ASP A 156 17.97 -0.96 6.10
CA ASP A 156 18.46 -1.19 4.74
C ASP A 156 17.38 -0.88 3.67
N GLY A 157 16.21 -0.39 4.08
CA GLY A 157 15.09 -0.08 3.21
C GLY A 157 13.75 -0.05 3.96
N PHE A 158 12.69 -0.49 3.30
CA PHE A 158 11.37 -0.71 3.89
C PHE A 158 11.07 -2.23 3.95
N GLN A 159 10.28 -2.68 4.92
CA GLN A 159 9.82 -4.08 5.00
C GLN A 159 8.46 -4.26 4.33
N ARG A 160 7.55 -3.30 4.51
CA ARG A 160 6.21 -3.28 3.89
C ARG A 160 5.73 -1.84 3.78
N ALA A 161 5.11 -1.52 2.65
CA ALA A 161 4.19 -0.40 2.52
C ALA A 161 2.79 -0.94 2.19
N SER A 162 1.76 -0.29 2.73
CA SER A 162 0.36 -0.60 2.44
C SER A 162 -0.44 0.70 2.31
N LEU A 163 -1.47 0.70 1.47
CA LEU A 163 -2.53 1.70 1.43
C LEU A 163 -3.86 0.97 1.24
N VAL A 164 -4.88 1.35 2.01
CA VAL A 164 -6.25 0.86 1.90
C VAL A 164 -7.18 2.08 1.90
N ALA A 165 -8.08 2.15 0.92
CA ALA A 165 -9.06 3.24 0.80
C ALA A 165 -10.45 2.70 0.43
N ASN A 166 -11.49 3.28 1.02
CA ASN A 166 -12.88 2.85 0.88
C ASN A 166 -13.75 3.95 0.29
N GLY A 167 -14.69 3.57 -0.58
CA GLY A 167 -15.69 4.47 -1.15
C GLY A 167 -15.11 5.67 -1.88
N LEU A 168 -14.05 5.48 -2.67
CA LEU A 168 -13.44 6.55 -3.44
C LEU A 168 -14.40 7.02 -4.54
N LYS A 169 -14.47 8.33 -4.73
CA LYS A 169 -15.20 8.98 -5.83
C LYS A 169 -14.54 10.30 -6.17
N GLY A 170 -14.51 10.65 -7.45
CA GLY A 170 -13.94 11.91 -7.91
C GLY A 170 -14.24 12.16 -9.38
N ALA A 171 -13.79 13.32 -9.86
CA ALA A 171 -13.86 13.71 -11.25
C ALA A 171 -12.50 14.24 -11.71
N VAL A 172 -12.09 13.90 -12.93
CA VAL A 172 -10.89 14.45 -13.57
C VAL A 172 -11.31 15.42 -14.68
N THR A 173 -10.70 16.59 -14.74
CA THR A 173 -10.95 17.62 -15.75
C THR A 173 -9.68 17.97 -16.52
N GLY A 174 -9.81 18.61 -17.69
CA GLY A 174 -8.69 18.98 -18.57
C GLY A 174 -8.25 17.89 -19.55
N ALA A 175 -8.59 16.62 -19.29
CA ALA A 175 -8.34 15.51 -20.22
C ALA A 175 -9.35 15.45 -21.40
N ASP A 176 -10.58 15.93 -21.15
CA ASP A 176 -11.70 15.97 -22.07
C ASP A 176 -12.52 17.26 -21.81
N PRO A 177 -13.31 17.79 -22.77
CA PRO A 177 -14.23 18.90 -22.51
C PRO A 177 -15.28 18.64 -21.41
N SER A 178 -15.56 17.38 -21.10
CA SER A 178 -16.43 16.95 -20.00
C SER A 178 -15.64 16.36 -18.82
N PRO A 179 -16.10 16.52 -17.56
CA PRO A 179 -15.49 15.86 -16.42
C PRO A 179 -15.59 14.34 -16.52
N ILE A 180 -14.47 13.65 -16.28
CA ILE A 180 -14.40 12.18 -16.26
C ILE A 180 -14.64 11.72 -14.82
N ASP A 181 -15.90 11.44 -14.49
CA ASP A 181 -16.32 10.88 -13.20
C ASP A 181 -15.82 9.44 -13.01
N PHE A 182 -15.40 9.10 -11.80
CA PHE A 182 -15.02 7.74 -11.42
C PHE A 182 -15.45 7.39 -9.98
N THR A 183 -15.65 6.11 -9.73
CA THR A 183 -15.92 5.54 -8.40
C THR A 183 -15.11 4.25 -8.19
N VAL A 184 -14.75 3.96 -6.94
CA VAL A 184 -14.14 2.69 -6.51
C VAL A 184 -14.66 2.35 -5.11
N GLY A 185 -15.34 1.21 -4.96
CA GLY A 185 -15.86 0.78 -3.66
C GLY A 185 -14.75 0.49 -2.65
N HIS A 186 -13.65 -0.13 -3.08
CA HIS A 186 -12.51 -0.48 -2.24
C HIS A 186 -11.20 -0.57 -3.05
N LEU A 187 -10.11 -0.07 -2.49
CA LEU A 187 -8.77 -0.07 -3.06
C LEU A 187 -7.77 -0.57 -2.01
N GLU A 188 -7.00 -1.60 -2.32
CA GLU A 188 -5.81 -2.01 -1.56
C GLU A 188 -4.57 -1.97 -2.46
N LEU A 189 -3.48 -1.43 -1.93
CA LEU A 189 -2.15 -1.46 -2.53
C LEU A 189 -1.15 -1.94 -1.47
N HIS A 190 -0.31 -2.89 -1.82
CA HIS A 190 0.75 -3.41 -0.97
C HIS A 190 2.07 -3.50 -1.73
N ALA A 191 3.17 -3.15 -1.08
CA ALA A 191 4.52 -3.34 -1.59
C ALA A 191 5.43 -3.95 -0.50
N ARG A 192 6.36 -4.82 -0.89
CA ARG A 192 7.44 -5.33 -0.03
C ARG A 192 8.69 -5.65 -0.85
N PRO A 193 9.91 -5.61 -0.30
CA PRO A 193 11.08 -6.20 -0.93
C PRO A 193 10.85 -7.66 -1.31
N THR A 194 11.23 -8.05 -2.53
CA THR A 194 11.18 -9.46 -2.94
C THR A 194 12.25 -10.26 -2.18
N PRO A 195 11.88 -11.31 -1.41
CA PRO A 195 12.85 -12.07 -0.61
C PRO A 195 14.00 -12.63 -1.45
N GLY A 196 15.24 -12.39 -1.01
CA GLY A 196 16.46 -12.83 -1.71
C GLY A 196 16.82 -12.06 -2.99
N ARG A 197 15.92 -11.24 -3.54
CA ARG A 197 16.15 -10.48 -4.79
C ARG A 197 16.40 -8.98 -4.59
N PHE A 198 15.75 -8.34 -3.61
CA PHE A 198 15.89 -6.89 -3.39
C PHE A 198 17.35 -6.39 -3.25
N ALA A 199 18.24 -7.19 -2.67
CA ALA A 199 19.66 -6.83 -2.53
C ALA A 199 20.53 -7.05 -3.79
N THR A 200 20.03 -7.79 -4.79
CA THR A 200 20.79 -8.22 -5.98
C THR A 200 20.25 -7.62 -7.28
N ASP A 201 18.94 -7.58 -7.45
CA ASP A 201 18.29 -6.96 -8.62
C ASP A 201 17.39 -5.76 -8.27
N GLY A 202 17.17 -5.46 -6.98
CA GLY A 202 16.32 -4.37 -6.54
C GLY A 202 14.82 -4.67 -6.57
N ALA A 203 14.41 -5.93 -6.73
CA ALA A 203 13.02 -6.33 -6.90
C ALA A 203 12.12 -6.05 -5.69
N VAL A 204 10.91 -5.57 -5.99
CA VAL A 204 9.82 -5.31 -5.05
C VAL A 204 8.57 -6.05 -5.53
N ASP A 205 7.99 -6.87 -4.65
CA ASP A 205 6.67 -7.47 -4.85
C ASP A 205 5.61 -6.38 -4.68
N LEU A 206 4.69 -6.27 -5.64
CA LEU A 206 3.49 -5.44 -5.59
C LEU A 206 2.24 -6.32 -5.63
N SER A 207 1.26 -5.96 -4.82
CA SER A 207 -0.10 -6.49 -4.90
C SER A 207 -1.09 -5.32 -4.90
N ALA A 208 -2.05 -5.36 -5.81
CA ALA A 208 -3.12 -4.37 -5.90
C ALA A 208 -4.47 -5.07 -6.02
N ARG A 209 -5.49 -4.54 -5.33
CA ARG A 209 -6.88 -4.96 -5.40
C ARG A 209 -7.74 -3.71 -5.57
N VAL A 210 -8.63 -3.72 -6.55
CA VAL A 210 -9.60 -2.66 -6.81
C VAL A 210 -10.94 -3.35 -6.94
N LEU A 211 -11.89 -3.07 -6.04
CA LEU A 211 -13.23 -3.65 -6.09
C LEU A 211 -14.26 -2.56 -6.36
N GLN A 212 -15.27 -2.92 -7.13
CA GLN A 212 -16.40 -2.07 -7.52
C GLN A 212 -15.96 -0.76 -8.19
N ALA A 213 -15.07 -0.84 -9.19
CA ALA A 213 -14.63 0.32 -9.97
C ALA A 213 -15.67 0.70 -11.04
N GLY A 214 -16.19 1.92 -10.98
CA GLY A 214 -17.06 2.53 -11.99
C GLY A 214 -16.34 3.64 -12.76
N LEU A 215 -16.48 3.64 -14.09
CA LEU A 215 -15.91 4.66 -14.98
C LEU A 215 -16.86 4.85 -16.18
N PRO A 216 -17.93 5.65 -16.05
CA PRO A 216 -19.05 5.67 -17.00
C PRO A 216 -18.67 5.97 -18.45
N LEU A 217 -17.59 6.75 -18.66
CA LEU A 217 -17.00 7.04 -19.98
C LEU A 217 -16.67 5.75 -20.78
N LEU A 218 -16.30 4.66 -20.10
CA LEU A 218 -15.93 3.41 -20.75
C LEU A 218 -17.09 2.40 -20.83
N ASP A 219 -18.26 2.67 -20.26
CA ASP A 219 -19.38 1.73 -20.25
C ASP A 219 -19.90 1.36 -21.65
N PRO A 220 -19.99 2.29 -22.64
CA PRO A 220 -20.35 1.93 -24.02
C PRO A 220 -19.34 1.01 -24.70
N VAL A 221 -18.04 1.13 -24.36
CA VAL A 221 -16.94 0.37 -24.96
C VAL A 221 -16.76 -1.00 -24.29
N LEU A 222 -16.90 -1.04 -22.96
CA LEU A 222 -16.80 -2.25 -22.14
C LEU A 222 -18.13 -3.01 -22.05
N GLY A 223 -19.21 -2.49 -22.66
CA GLY A 223 -20.46 -3.18 -22.91
C GLY A 223 -21.50 -3.16 -21.79
N GLY A 224 -21.40 -2.22 -20.85
CA GLY A 224 -22.38 -2.07 -19.76
C GLY A 224 -21.83 -1.35 -18.52
N PRO A 225 -22.71 -0.94 -17.58
CA PRO A 225 -22.39 -0.16 -16.39
C PRO A 225 -22.13 -1.01 -15.13
N GLU A 226 -21.99 -2.33 -15.26
CA GLU A 226 -21.61 -3.18 -14.13
C GLU A 226 -20.23 -2.73 -13.60
N PRO A 227 -20.00 -2.59 -12.29
CA PRO A 227 -18.69 -2.17 -11.81
C PRO A 227 -17.66 -3.28 -12.03
N ALA A 228 -16.38 -2.89 -12.14
CA ALA A 228 -15.27 -3.80 -12.41
C ALA A 228 -14.46 -4.12 -11.15
N ASP A 229 -14.11 -5.38 -10.97
CA ASP A 229 -13.14 -5.85 -9.97
C ASP A 229 -11.81 -6.17 -10.67
N ILE A 230 -10.68 -5.73 -10.09
CA ILE A 230 -9.32 -5.89 -10.63
C ILE A 230 -8.39 -6.40 -9.52
N ALA A 231 -7.59 -7.42 -9.83
CA ALA A 231 -6.54 -7.92 -8.95
C ALA A 231 -5.24 -8.09 -9.73
N LEU A 232 -4.15 -7.51 -9.23
CA LEU A 232 -2.80 -7.60 -9.82
C LEU A 232 -1.81 -8.04 -8.75
N ASP A 233 -0.99 -9.04 -9.07
CA ASP A 233 0.19 -9.44 -8.30
C ASP A 233 1.39 -9.49 -9.25
N ALA A 234 2.43 -8.70 -8.96
CA ALA A 234 3.58 -8.53 -9.83
C ALA A 234 4.88 -8.29 -9.05
N THR A 235 6.03 -8.49 -9.69
CA THR A 235 7.35 -8.12 -9.16
C THR A 235 7.97 -7.06 -10.07
N VAL A 236 8.38 -5.92 -9.52
CA VAL A 236 9.06 -4.85 -10.26
C VAL A 236 10.55 -4.93 -9.96
N THR A 237 11.35 -5.36 -10.92
CA THR A 237 12.83 -5.39 -10.81
C THR A 237 13.39 -3.97 -10.82
N ARG A 238 14.63 -3.76 -10.34
CA ARG A 238 15.30 -2.44 -10.26
C ARG A 238 14.59 -1.36 -9.43
N ALA A 239 13.47 -1.68 -8.77
CA ALA A 239 12.65 -0.74 -8.01
C ALA A 239 13.41 -0.03 -6.86
N ALA A 240 14.44 -0.65 -6.28
CA ALA A 240 15.31 -0.02 -5.27
C ALA A 240 16.03 1.27 -5.75
N GLY A 241 16.11 1.49 -7.08
CA GLY A 241 16.64 2.72 -7.67
C GLY A 241 15.68 3.91 -7.63
N LEU A 242 14.36 3.66 -7.49
CA LEU A 242 13.30 4.66 -7.55
C LEU A 242 13.39 5.62 -6.36
N ARG A 243 13.18 6.91 -6.62
CA ARG A 243 13.09 7.99 -5.62
C ARG A 243 11.88 8.89 -5.92
N THR A 244 11.92 10.12 -5.44
CA THR A 244 10.81 11.10 -5.47
C THR A 244 10.94 12.15 -6.58
N ARG A 245 11.66 11.85 -7.68
CA ARG A 245 11.73 12.70 -8.87
C ARG A 245 10.41 12.68 -9.66
N THR A 246 10.34 13.38 -10.79
CA THR A 246 9.18 13.30 -11.69
C THR A 246 9.02 11.88 -12.24
N LEU A 247 7.78 11.48 -12.56
CA LEU A 247 7.49 10.10 -12.97
C LEU A 247 8.32 9.69 -14.21
N ALA A 248 8.43 10.57 -15.20
CA ALA A 248 9.29 10.39 -16.37
C ALA A 248 10.76 10.12 -16.00
N GLN A 249 11.33 10.86 -15.05
CA GLN A 249 12.73 10.69 -14.62
C GLN A 249 12.96 9.40 -13.83
N GLU A 250 11.97 8.91 -13.08
CA GLU A 250 12.08 7.62 -12.40
C GLU A 250 11.89 6.45 -13.37
N LEU A 251 10.95 6.54 -14.32
CA LEU A 251 10.70 5.52 -15.33
C LEU A 251 11.85 5.40 -16.35
N GLU A 252 12.46 6.50 -16.77
CA GLU A 252 13.63 6.47 -17.67
C GLU A 252 14.82 5.80 -16.99
N ARG A 253 15.13 6.20 -15.75
CA ARG A 253 16.22 5.59 -14.97
C ARG A 253 15.98 4.11 -14.64
N TRP A 254 14.72 3.72 -14.52
CA TRP A 254 14.32 2.33 -14.36
C TRP A 254 14.48 1.53 -15.67
N ARG A 255 14.14 2.14 -16.82
CA ARG A 255 14.37 1.59 -18.16
C ARG A 255 15.86 1.42 -18.46
N GLU A 256 16.68 2.46 -18.25
CA GLU A 256 18.15 2.44 -18.38
C GLU A 256 18.79 1.31 -17.54
N ALA A 257 18.23 1.00 -16.37
CA ALA A 257 18.71 -0.06 -15.48
C ALA A 257 18.30 -1.50 -15.91
N GLY A 258 17.57 -1.64 -17.03
CA GLY A 258 16.98 -2.91 -17.47
C GLY A 258 15.81 -3.36 -16.60
N GLY A 259 15.01 -2.41 -16.11
CA GLY A 259 13.83 -2.67 -15.29
C GLY A 259 12.71 -3.40 -16.04
N ALA A 260 12.05 -4.32 -15.36
CA ALA A 260 10.93 -5.09 -15.86
C ALA A 260 9.86 -5.33 -14.78
N VAL A 261 8.61 -5.49 -15.21
CA VAL A 261 7.47 -5.89 -14.39
C VAL A 261 7.11 -7.33 -14.73
N GLU A 262 7.40 -8.24 -13.81
CA GLU A 262 7.03 -9.65 -13.88
C GLU A 262 5.61 -9.81 -13.31
N ILE A 263 4.60 -9.88 -14.18
CA ILE A 263 3.19 -10.03 -13.79
C ILE A 263 2.93 -11.51 -13.50
N ALA A 264 2.86 -11.86 -12.22
CA ALA A 264 2.56 -13.21 -11.74
C ALA A 264 1.07 -13.54 -11.91
N SER A 265 0.18 -12.59 -11.64
CA SER A 265 -1.21 -12.65 -12.08
C SER A 265 -1.82 -11.25 -12.27
N LEU A 266 -2.66 -11.12 -13.28
CA LEU A 266 -3.62 -10.04 -13.44
C LEU A 266 -5.00 -10.67 -13.69
N ALA A 267 -6.01 -10.18 -12.99
CA ALA A 267 -7.42 -10.50 -13.18
C ALA A 267 -8.23 -9.22 -13.30
N ALA A 268 -9.22 -9.20 -14.20
CA ALA A 268 -10.21 -8.15 -14.31
C ALA A 268 -11.58 -8.76 -14.66
N GLU A 269 -12.61 -8.43 -13.90
CA GLU A 269 -13.97 -8.99 -14.01
C GLU A 269 -14.99 -7.84 -14.05
N LYS A 270 -15.83 -7.74 -15.10
CA LYS A 270 -16.88 -6.71 -15.27
C LYS A 270 -18.16 -7.35 -15.79
N GLY A 271 -19.14 -7.56 -14.89
CA GLY A 271 -20.35 -8.33 -15.21
C GLY A 271 -20.00 -9.76 -15.64
N SER A 272 -20.42 -10.18 -16.84
CA SER A 272 -20.09 -11.51 -17.40
C SER A 272 -18.68 -11.61 -18.01
N ARG A 273 -17.97 -10.48 -18.14
CA ARG A 273 -16.67 -10.38 -18.83
C ARG A 273 -15.55 -10.63 -17.84
N ARG A 274 -14.66 -11.59 -18.14
CA ARG A 274 -13.49 -11.92 -17.32
C ARG A 274 -12.23 -12.00 -18.18
N LEU A 275 -11.17 -11.35 -17.72
CA LEU A 275 -9.82 -11.40 -18.28
C LEU A 275 -8.86 -11.90 -17.20
N ARG A 276 -7.95 -12.79 -17.58
CA ARG A 276 -6.78 -13.20 -16.80
C ARG A 276 -5.52 -13.05 -17.64
N ALA A 277 -4.44 -12.51 -17.10
CA ALA A 277 -3.16 -12.35 -17.79
C ALA A 277 -1.96 -12.64 -16.86
N GLN A 278 -0.84 -13.01 -17.46
CA GLN A 278 0.45 -13.30 -16.82
C GLN A 278 1.58 -12.98 -17.82
N GLY A 279 2.78 -12.63 -17.37
CA GLY A 279 3.93 -12.43 -18.28
C GLY A 279 4.95 -11.40 -17.80
N VAL A 280 5.69 -10.79 -18.72
CA VAL A 280 6.74 -9.80 -18.41
C VAL A 280 6.64 -8.61 -19.34
N LEU A 281 6.66 -7.41 -18.77
CA LEU A 281 6.68 -6.12 -19.47
C LEU A 281 7.92 -5.29 -19.09
N ALA A 282 8.42 -4.50 -20.03
CA ALA A 282 9.46 -3.48 -19.87
C ALA A 282 9.12 -2.28 -20.77
N LEU A 283 10.05 -1.35 -20.98
CA LEU A 283 9.90 -0.24 -21.93
C LEU A 283 10.93 -0.31 -23.06
N ASP A 284 10.52 0.02 -24.29
CA ASP A 284 11.41 0.17 -25.45
C ASP A 284 12.11 1.55 -25.46
N ASP A 285 13.06 1.73 -26.37
CA ASP A 285 13.87 2.97 -26.50
C ASP A 285 13.06 4.21 -26.93
N GLU A 286 11.76 4.05 -27.23
CA GLU A 286 10.82 5.14 -27.46
C GLU A 286 9.77 5.25 -26.34
N HIS A 287 10.11 4.73 -25.15
CA HIS A 287 9.36 4.76 -23.89
C HIS A 287 8.00 4.04 -23.92
N ARG A 288 7.78 3.10 -24.85
CA ARG A 288 6.51 2.35 -24.99
C ARG A 288 6.58 0.98 -24.30
N PRO A 289 5.47 0.43 -23.80
CA PRO A 289 5.44 -0.93 -23.27
C PRO A 289 5.90 -1.98 -24.30
N THR A 290 6.86 -2.82 -23.91
CA THR A 290 7.40 -3.94 -24.70
C THR A 290 7.40 -5.21 -23.84
N GLY A 291 7.24 -6.40 -24.43
CA GLY A 291 7.22 -7.65 -23.67
C GLY A 291 6.25 -8.71 -24.19
N GLN A 292 5.91 -9.68 -23.35
CA GLN A 292 5.01 -10.80 -23.68
C GLN A 292 4.05 -11.11 -22.53
N LEU A 293 2.78 -11.34 -22.88
CA LEU A 293 1.68 -11.67 -21.98
C LEU A 293 0.90 -12.88 -22.50
N ASP A 294 0.71 -13.90 -21.68
CA ASP A 294 -0.31 -14.93 -21.95
C ASP A 294 -1.64 -14.43 -21.39
N VAL A 295 -2.65 -14.32 -22.27
CA VAL A 295 -3.96 -13.74 -21.93
C VAL A 295 -5.06 -14.79 -22.13
N ARG A 296 -6.01 -14.84 -21.20
CA ARG A 296 -7.20 -15.69 -21.24
C ARG A 296 -8.44 -14.84 -20.99
N THR A 297 -9.52 -15.06 -21.74
CA THR A 297 -10.73 -14.23 -21.69
C THR A 297 -12.02 -15.04 -21.80
N ALA A 298 -13.10 -14.56 -21.19
CA ALA A 298 -14.46 -15.01 -21.45
C ALA A 298 -15.43 -13.82 -21.45
N GLY A 299 -16.37 -13.77 -22.39
CA GLY A 299 -17.36 -12.69 -22.52
C GLY A 299 -16.84 -11.43 -23.24
N LEU A 300 -15.52 -11.28 -23.43
CA LEU A 300 -14.93 -10.16 -24.15
C LEU A 300 -15.05 -10.27 -25.68
N GLU A 301 -15.56 -11.37 -26.22
CA GLU A 301 -15.66 -11.58 -27.68
C GLU A 301 -16.43 -10.46 -28.38
N GLN A 302 -17.47 -9.90 -27.76
CA GLN A 302 -18.26 -8.79 -28.31
C GLN A 302 -17.55 -7.43 -28.22
N VAL A 303 -16.54 -7.29 -27.36
CA VAL A 303 -15.70 -6.08 -27.23
C VAL A 303 -14.47 -6.17 -28.14
N ILE A 304 -13.90 -7.37 -28.29
CA ILE A 304 -12.72 -7.65 -29.12
C ILE A 304 -13.08 -7.75 -30.60
N ALA A 305 -14.25 -8.31 -30.96
CA ALA A 305 -14.62 -8.51 -32.36
C ALA A 305 -14.73 -7.21 -33.17
N PRO A 306 -15.36 -6.10 -32.70
CA PRO A 306 -15.38 -4.83 -33.42
C PRO A 306 -13.98 -4.29 -33.75
N LEU A 307 -13.07 -4.31 -32.75
CA LEU A 307 -11.68 -3.86 -32.89
C LEU A 307 -10.88 -4.64 -33.96
N ILE A 308 -11.36 -5.82 -34.35
CA ILE A 308 -10.77 -6.67 -35.39
C ILE A 308 -11.55 -6.55 -36.71
N SER A 309 -12.89 -6.53 -36.67
CA SER A 309 -13.75 -6.66 -37.85
C SER A 309 -13.84 -5.37 -38.68
N GLU A 310 -13.84 -4.21 -38.03
CA GLU A 310 -13.96 -2.90 -38.66
C GLU A 310 -12.87 -2.69 -39.73
N GLN A 311 -11.63 -3.13 -39.43
CA GLN A 311 -10.51 -3.04 -40.37
C GLN A 311 -10.42 -4.20 -41.38
N ILE A 312 -11.08 -5.35 -41.15
CA ILE A 312 -11.15 -6.40 -42.17
C ILE A 312 -12.14 -6.01 -43.26
N GLY A 313 -13.28 -5.41 -42.91
CA GLY A 313 -14.20 -4.80 -43.88
C GLY A 313 -13.53 -3.71 -44.71
N ALA A 314 -12.70 -2.86 -44.08
CA ALA A 314 -11.92 -1.82 -44.76
C ALA A 314 -10.79 -2.36 -45.68
N ARG A 315 -10.51 -3.67 -45.68
CA ARG A 315 -9.47 -4.30 -46.54
C ARG A 315 -10.03 -5.35 -47.50
N LEU A 316 -11.20 -5.92 -47.23
CA LEU A 316 -11.89 -6.91 -48.07
C LEU A 316 -13.25 -6.36 -48.49
N GLY A 317 -13.23 -5.41 -49.44
CA GLY A 317 -14.45 -4.77 -49.93
C GLY A 317 -15.44 -5.76 -50.56
N GLY A 318 -16.73 -5.54 -50.32
CA GLY A 318 -17.83 -6.33 -50.88
C GLY A 318 -17.95 -7.73 -50.28
N ASP A 319 -17.13 -8.66 -50.77
CA ASP A 319 -17.39 -10.10 -50.71
C ASP A 319 -16.70 -10.81 -49.51
N GLY A 320 -15.97 -10.07 -48.68
CA GLY A 320 -15.16 -10.61 -47.58
C GLY A 320 -15.94 -11.29 -46.44
N ALA A 321 -17.25 -11.12 -46.36
CA ALA A 321 -18.08 -11.57 -45.24
C ALA A 321 -17.95 -13.07 -44.91
N ALA A 322 -17.87 -13.94 -45.92
CA ALA A 322 -17.71 -15.38 -45.75
C ALA A 322 -16.31 -15.79 -45.22
N LEU A 323 -15.29 -14.97 -45.46
CA LEU A 323 -13.93 -15.18 -44.94
C LEU A 323 -13.80 -14.68 -43.49
N ILE A 324 -14.47 -13.56 -43.15
CA ILE A 324 -14.53 -13.04 -41.78
C ILE A 324 -15.07 -14.10 -40.81
N GLY A 325 -16.17 -14.78 -41.16
CA GLY A 325 -16.75 -15.84 -40.34
C GLY A 325 -15.79 -16.99 -40.05
N ASN A 326 -15.05 -17.46 -41.07
CA ASN A 326 -14.07 -18.54 -40.91
C ASN A 326 -12.85 -18.11 -40.08
N ILE A 327 -12.31 -16.91 -40.32
CA ILE A 327 -11.14 -16.41 -39.59
C ILE A 327 -11.50 -16.16 -38.11
N VAL A 328 -12.61 -15.50 -37.82
CA VAL A 328 -13.08 -15.29 -36.43
C VAL A 328 -13.41 -16.62 -35.75
N GLY A 329 -14.02 -17.57 -36.47
CA GLY A 329 -14.24 -18.94 -35.99
C GLY A 329 -12.94 -19.69 -35.67
N GLN A 330 -11.87 -19.45 -36.44
CA GLN A 330 -10.56 -20.06 -36.20
C GLN A 330 -9.81 -19.38 -35.04
N PHE A 331 -9.94 -18.06 -34.86
CA PHE A 331 -9.41 -17.32 -33.69
C PHE A 331 -10.13 -17.67 -32.39
N LEU A 332 -11.45 -17.92 -32.41
CA LEU A 332 -12.27 -18.15 -31.22
C LEU A 332 -12.63 -19.63 -30.97
N GLY A 333 -12.24 -20.55 -31.87
CA GLY A 333 -12.65 -21.96 -31.84
C GLY A 333 -11.77 -22.93 -32.65
N GLY A 334 -10.55 -22.57 -33.00
CA GLY A 334 -9.64 -23.38 -33.84
C GLY A 334 -9.16 -24.70 -33.21
N ARG A 335 -9.99 -25.75 -33.35
CA ARG A 335 -9.73 -27.21 -33.16
C ARG A 335 -8.75 -27.62 -32.05
N ARG A 336 -9.28 -28.37 -31.07
CA ARG A 336 -8.51 -29.08 -30.04
C ARG A 336 -7.38 -29.93 -30.65
N LYS A 337 -6.20 -29.89 -30.03
CA LYS A 337 -5.41 -31.10 -29.80
C LYS A 337 -5.86 -31.64 -28.45
N GLU A 338 -6.52 -32.81 -28.44
CA GLU A 338 -7.01 -33.42 -27.20
C GLU A 338 -5.80 -33.68 -26.26
N PRO A 339 -5.82 -33.23 -24.99
CA PRO A 339 -4.77 -33.56 -24.03
C PRO A 339 -4.71 -35.07 -23.81
N ALA A 340 -3.51 -35.62 -23.67
CA ALA A 340 -3.37 -37.00 -23.21
C ALA A 340 -3.99 -37.16 -21.81
N PRO A 341 -4.73 -38.24 -21.53
CA PRO A 341 -5.44 -38.40 -20.27
C PRO A 341 -4.44 -38.40 -19.09
N GLY A 342 -4.54 -37.38 -18.24
CA GLY A 342 -3.69 -37.20 -17.06
C GLY A 342 -3.00 -35.82 -16.96
N GLN A 343 -2.98 -34.99 -18.01
CA GLN A 343 -2.36 -33.66 -17.97
C GLN A 343 -3.38 -32.53 -18.20
N GLY A 344 -4.20 -32.31 -17.17
CA GLY A 344 -5.10 -31.17 -17.05
C GLY A 344 -5.34 -30.86 -15.58
N ALA A 345 -4.43 -30.11 -14.95
CA ALA A 345 -4.69 -29.56 -13.62
C ALA A 345 -5.89 -28.61 -13.71
N PRO A 346 -6.94 -28.77 -12.89
CA PRO A 346 -8.04 -27.81 -12.84
C PRO A 346 -7.49 -26.42 -12.49
N ASP A 347 -8.07 -25.37 -13.08
CA ASP A 347 -7.87 -24.01 -12.58
C ASP A 347 -8.43 -23.95 -11.14
N PRO A 348 -7.59 -23.75 -10.09
CA PRO A 348 -8.05 -23.82 -8.70
C PRO A 348 -9.01 -22.70 -8.31
N GLN A 349 -9.23 -21.71 -9.19
CA GLN A 349 -10.04 -20.52 -8.92
C GLN A 349 -11.37 -20.49 -9.70
N GLY A 350 -11.68 -21.50 -10.51
CA GLY A 350 -12.94 -21.56 -11.27
C GLY A 350 -14.16 -21.74 -10.37
N ARG A 351 -15.00 -20.69 -10.24
CA ARG A 351 -16.28 -20.82 -9.52
C ARG A 351 -17.23 -21.77 -10.28
N PRO A 352 -17.97 -22.68 -9.60
CA PRO A 352 -18.91 -23.58 -10.27
C PRO A 352 -19.99 -22.83 -11.06
N GLY A 353 -20.15 -23.17 -12.33
CA GLY A 353 -21.18 -22.62 -13.23
C GLY A 353 -20.73 -21.47 -14.13
N GLU A 354 -19.55 -20.88 -13.92
CA GLU A 354 -18.99 -19.88 -14.84
C GLU A 354 -18.44 -20.55 -16.13
N PRO A 355 -18.57 -19.93 -17.32
CA PRO A 355 -18.02 -20.50 -18.56
C PRO A 355 -16.48 -20.54 -18.53
N PRO A 356 -15.84 -21.53 -19.18
CA PRO A 356 -14.39 -21.67 -19.16
C PRO A 356 -13.70 -20.49 -19.85
N LEU A 357 -12.59 -20.02 -19.28
CA LEU A 357 -11.73 -18.99 -19.89
C LEU A 357 -11.12 -19.53 -21.19
N LYS A 358 -11.33 -18.82 -22.31
CA LYS A 358 -10.70 -19.14 -23.58
C LYS A 358 -9.27 -18.62 -23.57
N VAL A 359 -8.32 -19.47 -23.97
CA VAL A 359 -6.92 -19.09 -24.14
C VAL A 359 -6.76 -18.32 -25.44
N LEU A 360 -6.24 -17.09 -25.38
CA LEU A 360 -5.80 -16.36 -26.56
C LEU A 360 -4.36 -16.76 -26.90
N PRO A 361 -3.92 -16.67 -28.18
CA PRO A 361 -2.51 -16.78 -28.52
C PRO A 361 -1.69 -15.73 -27.73
N THR A 362 -0.47 -16.08 -27.30
CA THR A 362 0.42 -15.18 -26.55
C THR A 362 0.50 -13.81 -27.23
N VAL A 363 0.24 -12.77 -26.43
CA VAL A 363 0.24 -11.38 -26.85
C VAL A 363 1.65 -10.84 -26.67
N ARG A 364 2.21 -10.22 -27.71
CA ARG A 364 3.52 -9.57 -27.69
C ARG A 364 3.36 -8.08 -27.93
N LEU A 365 4.06 -7.28 -27.15
CA LEU A 365 4.18 -5.84 -27.33
C LEU A 365 5.56 -5.57 -27.90
N THR A 366 5.65 -4.97 -29.09
CA THR A 366 6.93 -4.73 -29.77
C THR A 366 6.84 -3.61 -30.80
N GLY A 367 7.81 -2.69 -30.81
CA GLY A 367 7.86 -1.57 -31.76
C GLY A 367 6.59 -0.71 -31.74
N GLY A 368 6.01 -0.48 -30.55
CA GLY A 368 4.74 0.22 -30.36
C GLY A 368 3.49 -0.51 -30.89
N ARG A 369 3.55 -1.80 -31.23
CA ARG A 369 2.43 -2.59 -31.74
C ARG A 369 2.04 -3.72 -30.79
N VAL A 370 0.75 -4.03 -30.75
CA VAL A 370 0.21 -5.25 -30.15
C VAL A 370 0.18 -6.36 -31.21
N VAL A 371 0.67 -7.55 -30.87
CA VAL A 371 0.72 -8.72 -31.75
C VAL A 371 0.10 -9.91 -31.02
N VAL A 372 -0.86 -10.60 -31.63
CA VAL A 372 -1.53 -11.78 -31.06
C VAL A 372 -1.16 -12.99 -31.91
N GLY A 373 -0.31 -13.87 -31.36
CA GLY A 373 0.27 -14.97 -32.14
C GLY A 373 1.11 -14.43 -33.31
N PRO A 374 0.83 -14.81 -34.57
CA PRO A 374 1.54 -14.30 -35.74
C PRO A 374 0.96 -12.99 -36.32
N PHE A 375 -0.13 -12.45 -35.78
CA PHE A 375 -0.85 -11.32 -36.37
C PHE A 375 -0.69 -10.03 -35.54
N ALA A 376 -0.21 -8.95 -36.16
CA ALA A 376 -0.26 -7.62 -35.56
C ALA A 376 -1.72 -7.12 -35.53
N VAL A 377 -2.18 -6.65 -34.37
CA VAL A 377 -3.50 -6.01 -34.23
C VAL A 377 -3.45 -4.68 -34.99
N PRO A 378 -4.32 -4.45 -36.00
CA PRO A 378 -4.32 -3.19 -36.73
C PRO A 378 -4.82 -2.05 -35.83
N ASN A 379 -4.42 -0.82 -36.17
CA ASN A 379 -4.81 0.44 -35.53
C ASN A 379 -4.42 0.63 -34.06
N VAL A 380 -4.26 -0.43 -33.26
CA VAL A 380 -3.78 -0.36 -31.87
C VAL A 380 -2.27 -0.07 -31.86
N ARG A 381 -1.92 1.19 -31.60
CA ARG A 381 -0.55 1.62 -31.31
C ARG A 381 -0.41 1.98 -29.84
N LEU A 382 0.64 1.46 -29.21
CA LEU A 382 1.06 1.84 -27.87
C LEU A 382 1.75 3.21 -27.96
N GLN A 383 1.31 4.15 -27.13
CA GLN A 383 1.95 5.46 -27.00
C GLN A 383 3.14 5.38 -26.03
N PRO A 384 4.10 6.31 -26.11
CA PRO A 384 5.10 6.51 -25.04
C PRO A 384 4.40 6.77 -23.70
N LEU A 385 4.99 6.32 -22.60
CA LEU A 385 4.47 6.61 -21.25
C LEU A 385 4.94 7.96 -20.69
N TYR A 386 5.95 8.58 -21.29
CA TYR A 386 6.55 9.87 -20.94
C TYR A 386 7.43 10.40 -22.10
#